data_AF-A0A1E5AA00-F1
#
_entry.id   AF-A0A1E5AA00-F1
#
_cell.length_a   1.000
_cell.length_b   1.000
_cell.length_c   1.000
_cell.angle_alpha   90.00
_cell.angle_beta   90.00
_cell.angle_gamma   90.00
#
_symmetry.space_group_name_H-M   'P 1'
#
loop_
_entity.id
_entity.type
_entity.pdbx_description
1 polymer ?
#
loop_
_entity_poly.entity_id
_entity_poly.type
_entity_poly.pdbx_seq_one_letter_code
_entity_poly.pdbx_strand_id
1 'polypeptide(L)' 'MNQTASTPHPDPDVIILCGACGGENIRKDAYAEWNAELQQWELSAIFDHTVCDDCGSENSAIEKVVE' A
#
# COMPACT_ATOMS: atom_id res chain seq x y z
N MET A 1 18.70 -19.62 9.25
CA MET A 1 19.88 -18.84 8.83
C MET A 1 19.35 -17.54 8.25
N ASN A 2 19.45 -16.45 9.00
CA ASN A 2 18.93 -15.12 8.66
C ASN A 2 19.84 -14.44 7.64
N GLN A 3 19.27 -13.84 6.60
CA GLN A 3 19.84 -12.65 5.95
C GLN A 3 18.71 -11.73 5.45
N THR A 4 18.27 -10.82 6.32
CA THR A 4 17.62 -9.55 5.95
C THR A 4 18.73 -8.61 5.52
N ALA A 5 18.91 -8.43 4.22
CA ALA A 5 19.72 -7.35 3.67
C ALA A 5 18.76 -6.26 3.17
N SER A 6 18.49 -5.27 4.01
CA SER A 6 17.80 -4.05 3.58
C SER A 6 18.77 -3.24 2.73
N THR A 7 18.55 -3.23 1.42
CA THR A 7 19.20 -2.32 0.49
C THR A 7 18.87 -0.88 0.93
N PRO A 8 19.84 0.05 1.01
CA PRO A 8 19.54 1.43 1.37
C PRO A 8 18.59 2.03 0.32
N HIS A 9 17.40 2.41 0.75
CA HIS A 9 16.44 3.16 -0.05
C HIS A 9 16.96 4.61 -0.13
N PRO A 10 17.15 5.18 -1.33
CA PRO A 10 17.66 6.55 -1.47
C PRO A 10 16.65 7.61 -1.00
N ASP A 11 15.36 7.26 -0.96
CA ASP A 11 14.27 8.12 -0.49
C ASP A 11 13.99 7.89 1.00
N PRO A 12 13.57 8.93 1.74
CA PRO A 12 13.25 8.80 3.15
C PRO A 12 12.05 7.86 3.35
N ASP A 13 12.02 7.17 4.48
CA ASP A 13 10.89 6.32 4.86
C ASP A 13 9.61 7.17 4.95
N VAL A 14 8.48 6.63 4.48
CA VAL A 14 7.15 7.27 4.54
C VAL A 14 6.14 6.39 5.25
N ILE A 15 5.17 7.04 5.90
CA ILE A 15 3.94 6.42 6.42
C ILE A 15 2.73 6.95 5.67
N ILE A 16 1.73 6.09 5.49
CA ILE A 16 0.46 6.43 4.85
C ILE A 16 -0.62 6.58 5.92
N LEU A 17 -1.23 7.75 5.98
CA LEU A 17 -2.23 8.10 6.98
C LEU A 17 -3.57 8.45 6.34
N CYS A 18 -4.66 8.18 7.05
CA CYS A 18 -5.96 8.72 6.70
C CYS A 18 -6.02 10.21 7.05
N GLY A 19 -6.29 11.07 6.07
CA GLY A 19 -6.48 12.50 6.27
C GLY A 19 -7.73 12.87 7.06
N ALA A 20 -8.68 11.93 7.22
CA ALA A 20 -9.90 12.15 7.99
C ALA A 20 -9.75 11.79 9.48
N CYS A 21 -9.20 10.61 9.80
CA CYS A 21 -9.10 10.12 11.19
C CYS A 21 -7.66 10.02 11.73
N GLY A 22 -6.64 10.13 10.88
CA GLY A 22 -5.23 9.95 11.24
C GLY A 22 -4.78 8.50 11.38
N GLY A 23 -5.65 7.51 11.12
CA GLY A 23 -5.30 6.09 11.19
C GLY A 23 -4.38 5.64 10.04
N GLU A 24 -3.62 4.57 10.27
CA GLU A 24 -2.66 4.00 9.30
C GLU A 24 -3.27 2.87 8.45
N ASN A 25 -4.51 2.47 8.73
CA ASN A 25 -5.13 1.31 8.12
C ASN A 25 -5.74 1.64 6.75
N ILE A 26 -4.88 2.05 5.82
CA ILE A 26 -5.25 2.40 4.44
C ILE A 26 -5.16 1.15 3.54
N ARG A 27 -6.12 1.01 2.64
CA ARG A 27 -6.11 0.06 1.52
C ARG A 27 -6.15 0.84 0.22
N LYS A 28 -5.48 0.32 -0.80
CA LYS A 28 -5.50 0.81 -2.16
C LYS A 28 -6.15 -0.24 -3.05
N ASP A 29 -7.03 0.17 -3.95
CA ASP A 29 -7.68 -0.76 -4.87
C ASP A 29 -6.68 -1.31 -5.90
N ALA A 30 -6.95 -2.53 -6.35
CA ALA A 30 -6.09 -3.19 -7.30
C ALA A 30 -6.87 -4.22 -8.12
N TYR A 31 -6.36 -4.47 -9.32
CA TYR A 31 -6.83 -5.52 -10.21
C TYR A 31 -5.79 -6.64 -10.25
N ALA A 32 -6.26 -7.87 -10.01
CA ALA A 32 -5.49 -9.07 -10.20
C ALA A 32 -6.01 -9.85 -11.41
N GLU A 33 -5.09 -10.41 -12.20
CA GLU A 33 -5.41 -11.25 -13.36
C GLU A 33 -4.99 -12.69 -13.11
N TRP A 34 -5.68 -13.63 -13.78
CA TRP A 34 -5.34 -15.04 -13.69
C TRP A 34 -4.21 -15.36 -14.65
N ASN A 35 -3.04 -15.73 -14.13
CA ASN A 35 -1.95 -16.24 -14.92
C ASN A 35 -2.15 -17.75 -15.15
N ALA A 36 -2.51 -18.12 -16.39
CA ALA A 36 -2.75 -19.52 -16.77
C ALA A 36 -1.49 -20.38 -16.81
N GLU A 37 -0.31 -19.80 -17.06
CA GLU A 37 0.95 -20.56 -17.09
C GLU A 37 1.40 -20.92 -15.68
N LEU A 38 1.28 -19.97 -14.75
CA LEU A 38 1.66 -20.14 -13.35
C LEU A 38 0.51 -20.72 -12.49
N GLN A 39 -0.71 -20.79 -13.03
CA GLN A 39 -1.92 -21.24 -12.34
C GLN A 39 -2.16 -20.50 -11.01
N GLN A 40 -2.00 -19.17 -11.04
CA GLN A 40 -2.18 -18.31 -9.87
C GLN A 40 -2.73 -16.93 -10.25
N TRP A 41 -3.28 -16.24 -9.26
CA TRP A 41 -3.62 -14.82 -9.37
C TRP A 41 -2.36 -13.97 -9.22
N GLU A 42 -2.20 -12.98 -10.10
CA GLU A 42 -1.11 -12.01 -10.03
C GLU A 42 -1.67 -10.59 -9.98
N LEU A 43 -1.00 -9.71 -9.22
CA LEU A 43 -1.37 -8.30 -9.13
C LEU A 43 -0.90 -7.58 -10.40
N SER A 44 -1.85 -7.11 -11.20
CA SER A 44 -1.57 -6.50 -12.51
C SER A 44 -1.50 -4.98 -12.46
N ALA A 45 -2.39 -4.37 -11.68
CA ALA A 45 -2.49 -2.93 -11.57
C ALA A 45 -2.98 -2.51 -10.18
N ILE A 46 -2.49 -1.36 -9.73
CA ILE A 46 -2.95 -0.66 -8.53
C ILE A 46 -3.54 0.66 -9.03
N PHE A 47 -4.73 1.05 -8.56
CA PHE A 47 -5.36 2.32 -8.96
C PHE A 47 -5.36 3.31 -7.80
N ASP A 48 -5.78 4.55 -8.05
CA ASP A 48 -5.72 5.63 -7.05
C ASP A 48 -6.85 5.55 -5.99
N HIS A 49 -7.75 4.57 -6.14
CA HIS A 49 -8.73 4.11 -5.17
C HIS A 49 -8.17 3.94 -3.77
N THR A 50 -8.47 4.77 -2.77
CA THR A 50 -8.07 4.44 -1.38
C THR A 50 -9.23 4.43 -0.41
N VAL A 51 -9.16 3.54 0.58
CA VAL A 51 -10.15 3.45 1.66
C VAL A 51 -9.43 3.27 2.99
N CYS A 52 -9.92 3.93 4.04
CA CYS A 52 -9.48 3.72 5.41
C CYS A 52 -10.38 2.68 6.09
N ASP A 53 -9.82 1.55 6.51
CA ASP A 53 -10.56 0.50 7.23
C ASP A 53 -11.00 0.94 8.64
N ASP A 54 -10.38 1.99 9.21
CA ASP A 54 -10.71 2.48 10.56
C ASP A 54 -11.96 3.37 10.58
N CYS A 55 -12.19 4.17 9.54
CA CYS A 55 -13.29 5.15 9.50
C CYS A 55 -14.16 5.09 8.25
N GLY A 56 -13.80 4.27 7.26
CA GLY A 56 -14.50 4.15 5.99
C GLY A 56 -14.34 5.32 5.03
N SER A 57 -13.47 6.30 5.33
CA SER A 57 -13.24 7.43 4.42
C SER A 57 -12.51 6.99 3.16
N GLU A 58 -13.02 7.42 2.01
CA GLU A 58 -12.46 7.12 0.70
C GLU A 58 -11.58 8.28 0.20
N ASN A 59 -10.56 7.98 -0.60
CA ASN A 59 -9.67 8.95 -1.26
C ASN A 59 -9.04 9.98 -0.33
N SER A 60 -8.72 9.55 0.90
CA SER A 60 -8.20 10.43 1.97
C SER A 60 -6.77 10.10 2.39
N ALA A 61 -6.07 9.21 1.67
CA ALA A 61 -4.70 8.84 2.01
C ALA A 61 -3.72 10.01 1.86
N ILE A 62 -2.86 10.20 2.85
CA ILE A 62 -1.81 11.23 2.89
C ILE A 62 -0.48 10.53 3.17
N GLU A 63 0.53 10.84 2.38
CA GLU A 63 1.91 10.40 2.61
C GLU A 63 2.63 11.38 3.55
N LYS A 64 3.33 10.86 4.57
CA LYS A 64 4.13 11.67 5.48
C LYS A 64 5.52 11.03 5.65
N VAL A 65 6.56 11.84 5.55
CA VAL A 65 7.95 11.41 5.80
C VAL A 65 8.16 11.11 7.28
N VAL A 66 8.87 10.03 7.58
CA VAL A 66 9.33 9.68 8.91
C VAL A 66 10.61 10.48 9.20
N GLU A 67 10.57 11.31 10.24
CA GLU A 67 11.71 12.12 10.71
C GLU A 67 12.67 11.33 11.61
#